data_AF-A0A235HFA3-F1
#
_entry.id   AF-A0A235HFA3-F1
#
_cell.length_a   1.000
_cell.length_b   1.000
_cell.length_c   1.000
_cell.angle_alpha   90.00
_cell.angle_beta   90.00
_cell.angle_gamma   90.00
#
_symmetry.space_group_name_H-M   'P 1'
#
loop_
_entity.id
_entity.type
_entity.pdbx_description
1 polymer ?
#
loop_
_entity_poly.entity_id
_entity_poly.type
_entity_poly.pdbx_seq_one_letter_code
_entity_poly.pdbx_strand_id
1 'polypeptide(L)'
;MPRSSLLKDLERRHDDAPPRDAMRAAVLEGAERYVALAHAAALRLHDRLAAEARRGSAHRRRTLPADRTVGDVWLSRLTGALTHHRNAASALIRKGG
;
A
#
# COMPACT_ATOMS: atom_id res chain seq x y z
N MET A 1 -8.13 27.44 3.33
CA MET A 1 -8.55 27.75 4.72
C MET A 1 -7.38 27.49 5.65
N PRO A 2 -7.08 28.36 6.62
CA PRO A 2 -6.00 28.13 7.58
C PRO A 2 -6.30 26.93 8.49
N ARG A 3 -5.28 26.17 8.89
CA ARG A 3 -5.39 25.01 9.82
C ARG A 3 -6.18 25.34 11.09
N SER A 4 -5.94 26.51 11.67
CA SER A 4 -6.62 26.97 12.90
C SER A 4 -8.13 27.14 12.71
N SER A 5 -8.58 27.59 11.53
CA SER A 5 -10.00 27.72 11.19
C SER A 5 -10.65 26.34 11.02
N LEU A 6 -9.98 25.41 10.34
CA LEU A 6 -10.49 24.05 10.13
C LEU A 6 -10.64 23.26 11.44
N LEU A 7 -9.72 23.46 12.39
CA LEU A 7 -9.80 22.82 13.71
C LEU A 7 -10.94 23.41 14.56
N LYS A 8 -11.12 24.74 14.56
CA LYS A 8 -12.25 25.39 15.25
C LYS A 8 -13.60 24.97 14.65
N ASP A 9 -13.66 24.81 13.33
CA ASP A 9 -14.86 24.30 12.65
C ASP A 9 -15.13 22.82 12.93
N LEU A 10 -14.10 22.03 13.25
CA LEU A 10 -14.24 20.64 13.65
C LEU A 10 -14.78 20.54 15.09
N GLU A 11 -14.19 21.32 16.00
CA GLU A 11 -14.61 21.42 17.40
C GLU A 11 -16.06 21.89 17.53
N ARG A 12 -16.47 22.90 16.75
CA ARG A 12 -17.85 23.40 16.74
C ARG A 12 -18.89 22.39 16.23
N ARG A 13 -18.49 21.43 15.39
CA ARG A 13 -19.41 20.47 14.76
C ARG A 13 -19.53 19.14 15.51
N HIS A 14 -18.65 18.92 16.48
CA HIS A 14 -18.59 17.67 17.22
C HIS A 14 -18.52 17.98 18.72
N ASP A 15 -19.64 17.78 19.42
CA ASP A 15 -19.72 17.90 20.88
C ASP A 15 -18.90 16.80 21.59
N ASP A 16 -18.69 15.66 20.91
CA ASP A 16 -17.84 14.55 21.31
C ASP A 16 -16.52 14.49 20.50
N ALA A 17 -15.61 13.59 20.85
CA ALA A 17 -14.34 13.43 20.15
C ALA A 17 -14.55 13.20 18.63
N PRO A 18 -14.04 14.09 17.76
CA PRO A 18 -14.29 14.00 16.32
C PRO A 18 -13.58 12.80 15.70
N PRO A 19 -14.09 12.27 14.56
CA PRO A 19 -13.47 11.15 13.85
C PRO A 19 -11.99 11.41 13.54
N ARG A 20 -11.13 10.42 13.74
CA ARG A 20 -9.67 10.56 13.56
C ARG A 20 -9.28 11.06 12.16
N ASP A 21 -10.02 10.66 11.13
CA ASP A 21 -9.73 11.09 9.76
C ASP A 21 -10.09 12.56 9.53
N ALA A 22 -11.18 13.06 10.13
CA ALA A 22 -11.54 14.47 10.08
C ALA A 22 -10.54 15.34 10.87
N MET A 23 -10.04 14.83 12.00
CA MET A 23 -8.94 15.44 12.76
C MET A 23 -7.65 15.52 11.93
N ARG A 24 -7.27 14.43 11.26
CA ARG A 24 -6.07 14.38 10.40
C ARG A 24 -6.19 15.33 9.21
N ALA A 25 -7.36 15.38 8.56
CA ALA A 25 -7.63 16.31 7.49
C ALA A 25 -7.50 17.77 7.97
N ALA A 26 -8.08 18.12 9.12
CA ALA A 26 -7.96 19.47 9.67
C ALA A 26 -6.51 19.85 10.02
N VAL A 27 -5.75 18.92 10.61
CA VAL A 27 -4.31 19.10 10.92
C VAL A 27 -3.46 19.28 9.67
N LEU A 28 -3.82 18.60 8.58
CA LEU A 28 -3.13 18.64 7.29
C LEU A 28 -3.72 19.66 6.31
N GLU A 29 -4.43 20.68 6.83
CA GLU A 29 -4.98 21.80 6.05
C GLU A 29 -6.04 21.43 5.00
N GLY A 30 -6.65 20.25 5.12
CA GLY A 30 -7.77 19.85 4.29
C GLY A 30 -7.75 18.37 3.89
N ALA A 31 -8.91 17.88 3.46
CA ALA A 31 -9.09 16.50 3.01
C ALA A 31 -8.24 16.17 1.77
N GLU A 32 -8.13 17.09 0.81
CA GLU A 32 -7.35 16.88 -0.41
C GLU A 32 -5.86 16.67 -0.12
N ARG A 33 -5.28 17.51 0.75
CA ARG A 33 -3.87 17.40 1.14
C ARG A 33 -3.63 16.14 1.96
N TYR A 34 -4.55 15.75 2.85
CA TYR A 34 -4.50 14.46 3.54
C TYR A 34 -4.50 13.28 2.57
N VAL A 35 -5.44 13.25 1.62
CA VAL A 35 -5.55 12.18 0.62
C VAL A 35 -4.29 12.09 -0.24
N ALA A 36 -3.76 13.22 -0.71
CA ALA A 36 -2.52 13.26 -1.48
C ALA A 36 -1.32 12.70 -0.69
N LEU A 37 -1.18 13.09 0.59
CA LEU A 37 -0.11 12.60 1.45
C LEU A 37 -0.27 11.12 1.79
N ALA A 38 -1.49 10.67 2.07
CA ALA A 38 -1.79 9.25 2.32
C ALA A 38 -1.46 8.40 1.09
N HIS A 39 -1.84 8.85 -0.10
CA HIS A 39 -1.52 8.19 -1.36
C HIS A 39 0.00 8.13 -1.60
N ALA A 40 0.70 9.25 -1.44
CA ALA A 40 2.16 9.29 -1.56
C ALA A 40 2.88 8.42 -0.52
N ALA A 41 2.34 8.29 0.69
CA ALA A 41 2.88 7.40 1.71
C ALA A 41 2.65 5.92 1.34
N ALA A 42 1.46 5.57 0.85
CA ALA A 42 1.15 4.23 0.38
C ALA A 42 2.08 3.81 -0.77
N LEU A 43 2.28 4.69 -1.77
CA LEU A 43 3.21 4.42 -2.88
C LEU A 43 4.64 4.15 -2.39
N ARG A 44 5.18 5.00 -1.50
CA ARG A 44 6.51 4.80 -0.91
C ARG A 44 6.63 3.49 -0.13
N LEU A 45 5.57 3.11 0.59
CA LEU A 45 5.52 1.83 1.28
C LEU A 45 5.56 0.66 0.30
N HIS A 46 4.77 0.71 -0.77
CA HIS A 46 4.76 -0.32 -1.81
C HIS A 46 6.13 -0.44 -2.51
N ASP A 47 6.77 0.69 -2.82
CA ASP A 47 8.11 0.70 -3.41
C ASP A 47 9.14 0.03 -2.49
N ARG A 48 9.09 0.35 -1.19
CA ARG A 48 9.95 -0.27 -0.18
C ARG A 48 9.71 -1.77 -0.08
N LEU A 49 8.45 -2.20 0.03
CA LEU A 49 8.10 -3.62 0.10
C LEU A 49 8.53 -4.37 -1.16
N ALA A 50 8.38 -3.77 -2.34
CA ALA A 50 8.86 -4.33 -3.60
C ALA A 50 10.39 -4.43 -3.64
N ALA A 51 11.12 -3.46 -3.09
CA ALA A 51 12.57 -3.53 -2.96
C ALA A 51 13.02 -4.63 -1.98
N GLU A 52 12.35 -4.75 -0.84
CA GLU A 52 12.60 -5.82 0.15
C GLU A 52 12.33 -7.20 -0.44
N ALA A 53 11.21 -7.38 -1.15
CA ALA A 53 10.89 -8.62 -1.84
C ALA A 53 11.95 -8.98 -2.89
N ARG A 54 12.40 -8.02 -3.71
CA ARG A 54 13.47 -8.23 -4.70
C ARG A 54 14.78 -8.66 -4.04
N ARG A 55 15.17 -8.03 -2.93
CA ARG A 55 16.36 -8.43 -2.16
C ARG A 55 16.23 -9.84 -1.58
N GLY A 56 15.09 -10.17 -0.99
CA GLY A 56 14.80 -11.50 -0.47
C GLY A 56 14.89 -12.57 -1.57
N SER A 57 14.28 -12.31 -2.72
CA SER A 57 14.36 -13.17 -3.90
C SER A 57 15.78 -13.36 -4.40
N ALA A 58 16.55 -12.28 -4.52
CA ALA A 58 17.94 -12.33 -4.98
C ALA A 58 18.83 -13.12 -4.00
N HIS A 59 18.64 -12.91 -2.69
CA HIS A 59 19.35 -13.66 -1.67
C HIS A 59 19.01 -15.15 -1.74
N ARG A 60 17.73 -15.51 -1.78
CA ARG A 60 17.29 -16.92 -1.86
C ARG A 60 17.81 -17.62 -3.11
N ARG A 61 17.81 -16.94 -4.27
CA ARG A 61 18.41 -17.48 -5.50
C ARG A 61 19.91 -17.78 -5.38
N ARG A 62 20.65 -17.01 -4.57
CA ARG A 62 22.09 -17.24 -4.34
C ARG A 62 22.33 -18.40 -3.39
N THR A 63 21.43 -18.62 -2.44
CA THR A 63 21.64 -19.58 -1.35
C THR A 63 20.89 -20.90 -1.52
N LEU A 64 19.98 -21.01 -2.50
CA LEU A 64 19.21 -22.23 -2.75
C LEU A 64 19.92 -23.12 -3.79
N PRO A 65 20.39 -24.32 -3.39
CA PRO A 65 20.96 -25.30 -4.32
C PRO A 65 19.94 -25.78 -5.35
N ALA A 66 20.40 -26.11 -6.57
CA ALA A 66 19.53 -26.48 -7.69
C ALA A 66 18.65 -27.71 -7.39
N ASP A 67 19.16 -28.69 -6.64
CA ASP A 67 18.45 -29.90 -6.22
C ASP A 67 17.31 -29.61 -5.22
N ARG A 68 17.35 -28.47 -4.53
CA ARG A 68 16.35 -28.06 -3.54
C ARG A 68 15.25 -27.15 -4.09
N THR A 69 15.37 -26.71 -5.33
CA THR A 69 14.44 -25.78 -5.98
C THR A 69 13.01 -26.31 -6.06
N VAL A 70 12.84 -27.60 -6.39
CA VAL A 70 11.53 -28.24 -6.58
C VAL A 70 10.71 -28.31 -5.28
N GLY A 71 11.39 -28.43 -4.13
CA GLY A 71 10.75 -28.52 -2.82
C GLY A 71 10.64 -27.20 -2.06
N ASP A 72 11.09 -26.09 -2.64
CA ASP A 72 11.13 -24.81 -1.92
C ASP A 72 9.73 -24.18 -1.84
N VAL A 73 9.19 -24.13 -0.62
CA VAL A 73 7.86 -23.59 -0.33
C VAL A 73 7.74 -22.12 -0.72
N TRP A 74 8.83 -21.35 -0.62
CA TRP A 74 8.81 -19.93 -0.95
C TRP A 74 8.69 -19.72 -2.46
N LEU A 75 9.40 -20.49 -3.29
CA LEU A 75 9.25 -20.49 -4.75
C LEU A 75 7.86 -20.94 -5.21
N SER A 76 7.29 -21.97 -4.58
CA SER A 76 5.93 -22.40 -4.86
C SER A 76 4.90 -21.29 -4.57
N ARG A 77 5.04 -20.62 -3.42
CA ARG A 77 4.18 -19.47 -3.06
C ARG A 77 4.35 -18.29 -4.01
N LEU A 78 5.59 -17.95 -4.36
CA LEU A 78 5.88 -16.87 -5.32
C LEU A 78 5.26 -17.16 -6.69
N THR A 79 5.40 -18.39 -7.18
CA THR A 79 4.81 -18.83 -8.46
C THR A 79 3.29 -18.74 -8.44
N GLY A 80 2.66 -19.17 -7.34
CA GLY A 80 1.21 -19.03 -7.13
C GLY A 80 0.75 -17.57 -7.14
N ALA A 81 1.44 -16.69 -6.40
CA ALA A 81 1.13 -15.27 -6.35
C ALA A 81 1.27 -14.59 -7.73
N LEU A 82 2.36 -14.86 -8.45
CA LEU A 82 2.58 -14.31 -9.80
C LEU A 82 1.51 -14.80 -10.78
N THR A 83 1.12 -16.07 -10.69
CA THR A 83 0.04 -16.64 -11.51
C THR A 83 -1.30 -15.96 -11.20
N HIS A 84 -1.61 -15.76 -9.92
CA HIS A 84 -2.83 -15.07 -9.50
C HIS A 84 -2.89 -13.64 -10.04
N HIS A 85 -1.83 -12.86 -9.85
CA HIS A 85 -1.78 -11.47 -10.34
C HIS A 85 -1.82 -11.39 -11.87
N ARG A 86 -1.11 -12.29 -12.57
CA ARG A 86 -1.19 -12.38 -14.04
C ARG A 86 -2.62 -12.65 -14.49
N ASN A 87 -3.29 -13.63 -13.88
CA ASN A 87 -4.66 -13.99 -14.25
C ASN A 87 -5.65 -12.84 -13.96
N ALA A 88 -5.48 -12.14 -12.82
CA ALA A 88 -6.27 -10.96 -12.49
C ALA A 88 -6.07 -9.82 -13.50
N ALA A 89 -4.82 -9.53 -13.89
CA ALA A 89 -4.49 -8.54 -14.91
C ALA A 89 -5.10 -8.91 -16.28
N SER A 90 -4.96 -10.16 -16.71
CA SER A 90 -5.59 -10.66 -17.95
C SER A 90 -7.12 -10.54 -17.93
N ALA A 91 -7.75 -10.79 -16.78
CA ALA A 91 -9.20 -10.64 -16.62
C ALA A 91 -9.65 -9.18 -16.68
N LEU A 92 -8.87 -8.26 -16.10
CA LEU A 92 -9.13 -6.82 -16.19
C LEU A 92 -9.02 -6.32 -17.64
N ILE A 93 -7.97 -6.74 -18.36
CA ILE A 93 -7.80 -6.41 -19.79
C ILE A 93 -8.99 -6.93 -20.61
N ARG A 94 -9.45 -8.16 -20.37
CA ARG A 94 -10.61 -8.73 -21.07
C ARG A 94 -11.92 -8.01 -20.75
N LYS A 95 -12.09 -7.49 -19.53
CA LYS A 95 -13.29 -6.77 -19.10
C LYS A 95 -13.31 -5.30 -19.55
N GLY A 96 -12.16 -4.73 -19.83
CA GLY A 96 -12.02 -3.33 -20.27
C GLY A 96 -11.79 -3.15 -21.77
N GLY A 97 -11.86 -4.24 -22.55
CA GLY A 97 -11.80 -4.24 -24.02
C GLY A 97 -13.14 -4.50 -24.66
#